data_AF-A0A212KQP8-F1
#
_entry.id   AF-A0A212KQP8-F1
#
_cell.length_a   1.000
_cell.length_b   1.000
_cell.length_c   1.000
_cell.angle_alpha   90.00
_cell.angle_beta   90.00
_cell.angle_gamma   90.00
#
_symmetry.space_group_name_H-M   'P 1'
#
loop_
_entity.id
_entity.type
_entity.pdbx_description
1 polymer ?
#
loop_
_entity_poly.entity_id
_entity_poly.type
_entity_poly.pdbx_seq_one_letter_code
_entity_poly.pdbx_strand_id
1 'polypeptide(L)'
;MGHCVALFGEAEKGQFNTAYFCYSLSELLENFGNPPKESLGLHFAIQSLLFNQNLIYFRVEEEGFSVKDYLLGLKFLRKYDQISSISAICLPGVGSQEVLKEVTPICQTHNSLLLTSESDLYDFLTAN
;
A
#
# COMPACT_ATOMS: atom_id res chain seq x y z
N MET A 1 16.66 -10.90 -7.55
CA MET A 1 15.35 -10.39 -8.04
C MET A 1 14.85 -9.42 -6.99
N GLY A 2 14.57 -8.17 -7.35
CA GLY A 2 14.05 -7.19 -6.40
C GLY A 2 12.62 -7.55 -5.99
N HIS A 3 12.29 -7.39 -4.72
CA HIS A 3 10.93 -7.64 -4.23
C HIS A 3 10.05 -6.44 -4.58
N CYS A 4 8.79 -6.70 -4.96
CA CYS A 4 7.83 -5.63 -5.20
C CYS A 4 6.97 -5.39 -3.97
N VAL A 5 6.89 -4.14 -3.53
CA VAL A 5 6.03 -3.69 -2.44
C VAL A 5 4.92 -2.86 -3.04
N ALA A 6 3.67 -3.26 -2.80
CA ALA A 6 2.52 -2.42 -3.05
C ALA A 6 2.19 -1.64 -1.78
N LEU A 7 2.04 -0.32 -1.89
CA LEU A 7 1.88 0.55 -0.75
C LEU A 7 0.74 1.53 -0.97
N PHE A 8 -0.07 1.71 0.06
CA PHE A 8 -1.20 2.61 0.07
C PHE A 8 -0.98 3.65 1.14
N GLY A 9 -1.08 4.93 0.79
CA GLY A 9 -0.75 5.98 1.74
C GLY A 9 -1.18 7.36 1.30
N GLU A 10 -1.43 8.21 2.29
CA GLU A 10 -1.83 9.59 2.05
C GLU A 10 -0.62 10.43 1.59
N ALA A 11 -0.86 11.33 0.63
CA ALA A 11 0.16 12.20 0.06
C ALA A 11 -0.42 13.56 -0.33
N GLU A 12 0.44 14.58 -0.39
CA GLU A 12 0.08 15.93 -0.83
C GLU A 12 -0.40 15.97 -2.29
N LYS A 13 0.28 15.22 -3.16
CA LYS A 13 0.06 15.21 -4.63
C LYS A 13 -0.20 13.79 -5.15
N GLY A 14 -0.48 13.69 -6.46
CA GLY A 14 -0.74 12.42 -7.15
C GLY A 14 -2.23 12.19 -7.42
N GLN A 15 -2.55 11.40 -8.43
CA GLN A 15 -3.93 11.08 -8.77
C GLN A 15 -4.43 9.90 -7.93
N PHE A 16 -5.64 10.02 -7.40
CA PHE A 16 -6.35 8.88 -6.83
C PHE A 16 -6.63 7.82 -7.91
N ASN A 17 -6.85 6.58 -7.50
CA ASN A 17 -7.21 5.46 -8.38
C ASN A 17 -6.18 5.16 -9.47
N THR A 18 -4.92 5.53 -9.25
CA THR A 18 -3.82 5.32 -10.17
C THR A 18 -2.71 4.57 -9.47
N ALA A 19 -2.15 3.56 -10.14
CA ALA A 19 -0.97 2.85 -9.68
C ALA A 19 0.29 3.56 -10.19
N TYR A 20 1.12 4.07 -9.29
CA TYR A 20 2.40 4.68 -9.64
C TYR A 20 3.52 3.69 -9.40
N PHE A 21 4.29 3.38 -10.43
CA PHE A 21 5.51 2.60 -10.32
C PHE A 21 6.67 3.57 -10.05
N CYS A 22 7.28 3.47 -8.87
CA CYS A 22 8.36 4.35 -8.46
C CYS A 22 9.65 3.55 -8.31
N TYR A 23 10.74 4.09 -8.84
CA TYR A 23 12.07 3.46 -8.84
C TYR A 23 13.13 4.33 -8.15
N SER A 24 12.79 5.58 -7.78
CA SER A 24 13.70 6.48 -7.09
C SER A 24 12.98 7.41 -6.12
N LEU A 25 13.72 7.94 -5.15
CA LEU A 25 13.20 8.95 -4.22
C LEU A 25 12.78 10.24 -4.92
N SER A 26 13.47 10.61 -6.01
CA SER A 26 13.11 11.79 -6.82
C SER A 26 11.74 11.63 -7.46
N GLU A 27 11.47 10.49 -8.10
CA GLU A 27 10.14 10.19 -8.67
C GLU A 27 9.05 10.18 -7.59
N LEU A 28 9.35 9.65 -6.40
CA LEU A 28 8.41 9.66 -5.29
C LEU A 28 8.06 11.09 -4.87
N LEU A 29 9.07 11.96 -4.70
CA LEU A 29 8.88 13.36 -4.33
C LEU A 29 8.12 14.15 -5.41
N GLU A 30 8.46 13.96 -6.68
CA GLU A 30 7.82 14.64 -7.81
C GLU A 30 6.33 14.29 -7.93
N ASN A 31 6.00 13.01 -7.73
CA ASN A 31 4.62 12.52 -7.85
C ASN A 31 3.76 12.84 -6.62
N PHE A 32 4.33 12.78 -5.41
CA PHE A 32 3.55 12.77 -4.17
C PHE A 32 3.80 13.95 -3.23
N GLY A 33 4.87 14.72 -3.42
CA GLY A 33 5.19 15.84 -2.54
C GLY A 33 5.57 15.38 -1.13
N ASN A 34 5.11 16.12 -0.12
CA ASN A 34 5.43 15.83 1.28
C ASN A 34 4.38 14.88 1.92
N PRO A 35 4.78 14.06 2.90
CA PRO A 35 3.83 13.34 3.73
C PRO A 35 3.00 14.30 4.59
N PRO A 36 1.68 14.05 4.74
CA PRO A 36 0.91 14.55 5.86
C PRO A 36 1.57 14.16 7.18
N LYS A 37 1.41 14.99 8.22
CA LYS A 37 2.19 14.89 9.46
C LYS A 37 2.10 13.52 10.17
N GLU A 38 0.94 12.88 10.10
CA GLU A 38 0.65 11.61 10.78
C GLU A 38 0.60 10.41 9.82
N SER A 39 0.85 10.61 8.52
CA SER A 39 0.81 9.56 7.49
C SER A 39 2.13 8.78 7.46
N LEU A 40 2.03 7.45 7.41
CA LEU A 40 3.16 6.54 7.36
C LEU A 40 3.43 6.02 5.94
N GLY A 41 2.51 6.20 5.00
CA GLY A 41 2.63 5.70 3.65
C GLY A 41 3.92 6.11 2.93
N LEU A 42 4.17 7.43 2.79
CA LEU A 42 5.41 7.91 2.16
C LEU A 42 6.66 7.55 2.97
N HIS A 43 6.56 7.41 4.30
CA HIS A 43 7.68 6.94 5.12
C HIS A 43 8.10 5.52 4.72
N PHE A 44 7.14 4.58 4.66
CA PHE A 44 7.41 3.21 4.23
C PHE A 44 7.82 3.11 2.75
N ALA A 45 7.32 4.00 1.89
CA ALA A 45 7.73 4.07 0.48
C ALA A 45 9.21 4.46 0.34
N ILE A 46 9.66 5.47 1.09
CA ILE A 46 11.08 5.88 1.15
C ILE A 46 11.94 4.71 1.61
N GLN A 47 11.56 4.03 2.69
CA GLN A 47 12.29 2.85 3.19
C GLN A 47 12.37 1.77 2.12
N SER A 48 11.26 1.43 1.47
CA SER A 48 11.21 0.42 0.41
C SER A 48 12.21 0.72 -0.71
N LEU A 49 12.27 1.97 -1.16
CA LEU A 49 13.21 2.41 -2.20
C LEU A 49 14.67 2.40 -1.71
N LEU A 50 14.95 2.81 -0.47
CA LEU A 50 16.30 2.75 0.11
C LEU A 50 16.83 1.32 0.24
N PHE A 51 15.93 0.34 0.44
CA PHE A 51 16.26 -1.08 0.44
C PHE A 51 16.19 -1.73 -0.95
N ASN A 52 16.19 -0.94 -2.02
CA ASN A 52 16.16 -1.38 -3.43
C ASN A 52 14.97 -2.29 -3.78
N GLN A 53 13.81 -2.05 -3.17
CA GLN A 53 12.57 -2.72 -3.55
C GLN A 53 11.86 -1.96 -4.66
N ASN A 54 11.21 -2.71 -5.56
CA ASN A 54 10.31 -2.11 -6.55
C ASN A 54 9.06 -1.62 -5.82
N LEU A 55 8.61 -0.40 -6.09
CA LEU A 55 7.48 0.19 -5.39
C LEU A 55 6.30 0.45 -6.34
N ILE A 56 5.13 0.00 -5.94
CA ILE A 56 3.85 0.44 -6.50
C ILE A 56 3.14 1.25 -5.43
N TYR A 57 2.97 2.54 -5.66
CA TYR A 57 2.33 3.45 -4.71
C TYR A 57 0.91 3.82 -5.18
N PHE A 58 -0.04 3.69 -4.27
CA PHE A 58 -1.42 4.13 -4.42
C PHE A 58 -1.69 5.27 -3.44
N ARG A 59 -2.00 6.45 -3.96
CA ARG A 59 -2.48 7.56 -3.13
C ARG A 59 -3.87 7.22 -2.60
N VAL A 60 -4.05 7.36 -1.29
CA VAL A 60 -5.38 7.40 -0.65
C VAL A 60 -5.66 8.81 -0.14
N GLU A 61 -6.94 9.18 -0.04
CA GLU A 61 -7.35 10.51 0.42
C GLU A 61 -7.08 10.72 1.91
N GLU A 62 -7.33 9.70 2.74
CA GLU A 62 -7.06 9.71 4.17
C GLU A 62 -6.58 8.31 4.59
N GLU A 63 -5.37 8.26 5.17
CA GLU A 63 -4.75 7.00 5.58
C GLU A 63 -5.57 6.32 6.68
N GLY A 64 -5.90 5.05 6.49
CA GLY A 64 -6.72 4.26 7.40
C GLY A 64 -8.23 4.39 7.23
N PHE A 65 -8.71 5.48 6.62
CA PHE A 65 -10.15 5.80 6.56
C PHE A 65 -10.75 5.71 5.16
N SER A 66 -10.01 6.03 4.10
CA SER A 66 -10.53 6.07 2.73
C SER A 66 -10.71 4.69 2.08
N VAL A 67 -11.60 3.87 2.64
CA VAL A 67 -11.89 2.47 2.21
C VAL A 67 -11.99 2.33 0.69
N LYS A 68 -12.69 3.25 0.03
CA LYS A 68 -12.88 3.23 -1.43
C LYS A 68 -11.56 3.23 -2.20
N ASP A 69 -10.59 4.03 -1.79
CA ASP A 69 -9.30 4.16 -2.50
C ASP A 69 -8.48 2.87 -2.35
N TYR A 70 -8.48 2.29 -1.14
CA TYR A 70 -7.87 0.99 -0.89
C TYR A 70 -8.47 -0.09 -1.79
N LEU A 71 -9.80 -0.21 -1.81
CA LEU A 71 -10.49 -1.23 -2.62
C LEU A 71 -10.21 -1.10 -4.11
N LEU A 72 -10.10 0.13 -4.61
CA LEU A 72 -9.79 0.39 -6.02
C LEU A 72 -8.36 -0.01 -6.38
N GLY A 73 -7.37 0.29 -5.52
CA GLY A 73 -5.99 -0.16 -5.75
C GLY A 73 -5.82 -1.67 -5.57
N LEU A 74 -6.49 -2.29 -4.58
CA LEU A 74 -6.47 -3.75 -4.41
C LEU A 74 -7.08 -4.48 -5.62
N LYS A 75 -8.16 -3.92 -6.19
CA LYS A 75 -8.75 -4.42 -7.45
C LYS A 75 -7.79 -4.32 -8.62
N PHE A 76 -6.95 -3.28 -8.68
CA PHE A 76 -5.89 -3.18 -9.68
C PHE A 76 -4.87 -4.31 -9.50
N LEU A 77 -4.36 -4.53 -8.28
CA LEU A 77 -3.38 -5.57 -7.99
C LEU A 77 -3.89 -6.98 -8.35
N ARG A 78 -5.18 -7.27 -8.14
CA ARG A 78 -5.79 -8.56 -8.53
C ARG A 78 -5.84 -8.81 -10.04
N LYS A 79 -5.92 -7.76 -10.85
CA LYS A 79 -6.17 -7.87 -12.30
C LYS A 79 -4.90 -7.72 -13.15
N TYR A 80 -3.82 -7.24 -12.55
CA TYR A 80 -2.67 -6.79 -13.30
C TYR A 80 -1.65 -7.92 -13.43
N ASP A 81 -1.85 -8.77 -14.44
CA ASP A 81 -1.07 -9.98 -14.70
C ASP A 81 0.43 -9.73 -14.98
N GLN A 82 0.83 -8.48 -15.22
CA GLN A 82 2.24 -8.14 -15.45
C GLN A 82 3.06 -8.02 -14.16
N ILE A 83 2.44 -7.97 -12.98
CA ILE A 83 3.17 -8.04 -11.71
C ILE A 83 3.42 -9.51 -11.39
N SER A 84 4.65 -9.95 -11.65
CA SER A 84 5.07 -11.35 -11.47
C SER A 84 5.03 -11.82 -10.02
N SER A 85 5.36 -10.95 -9.05
CA SER A 85 5.20 -11.24 -7.62
C SER A 85 5.16 -9.97 -6.78
N ILE A 86 4.17 -9.85 -5.89
CA ILE A 86 4.13 -8.84 -4.82
C ILE A 86 4.66 -9.52 -3.57
N SER A 87 5.72 -9.01 -2.96
CA SER A 87 6.28 -9.61 -1.73
C SER A 87 5.69 -9.01 -0.47
N ALA A 88 5.21 -7.77 -0.52
CA ALA A 88 4.49 -7.16 0.58
C ALA A 88 3.41 -6.20 0.09
N ILE A 89 2.31 -6.12 0.84
CA ILE A 89 1.29 -5.09 0.70
C ILE A 89 1.26 -4.30 2.00
N CYS A 90 1.46 -2.99 1.92
CA CYS A 90 1.56 -2.09 3.06
C CYS A 90 0.32 -1.19 3.13
N LEU A 91 -0.43 -1.35 4.23
CA LEU A 91 -1.71 -0.70 4.53
C LEU A 91 -1.62 -0.02 5.91
N PRO A 92 -0.77 1.01 6.09
CA PRO A 92 -0.74 1.76 7.34
C PRO A 92 -2.12 2.40 7.62
N GLY A 93 -2.49 2.52 8.89
CA GLY A 93 -3.78 3.11 9.27
C GLY A 93 -4.98 2.15 9.19
N VAL A 94 -4.88 1.03 8.46
CA VAL A 94 -6.07 0.28 8.06
C VAL A 94 -6.54 -0.72 9.11
N GLY A 95 -7.66 -0.40 9.76
CA GLY A 95 -8.45 -1.31 10.62
C GLY A 95 -9.75 -1.82 9.98
N SER A 96 -10.08 -1.39 8.75
CA SER A 96 -11.33 -1.76 8.08
C SER A 96 -11.38 -3.25 7.72
N GLN A 97 -12.36 -3.98 8.26
CA GLN A 97 -12.59 -5.39 7.92
C GLN A 97 -12.80 -5.62 6.43
N GLU A 98 -13.43 -4.67 5.74
CA GLU A 98 -13.70 -4.77 4.31
C GLU A 98 -12.39 -4.77 3.50
N VAL A 99 -11.49 -3.84 3.81
CA VAL A 99 -10.17 -3.76 3.16
C VAL A 99 -9.32 -4.99 3.50
N LEU A 100 -9.33 -5.42 4.77
CA LEU A 100 -8.58 -6.59 5.23
C LEU A 100 -9.06 -7.89 4.57
N LYS A 101 -10.38 -8.04 4.36
CA LYS A 101 -10.94 -9.18 3.62
C LYS A 101 -10.51 -9.18 2.15
N GLU A 102 -10.43 -8.02 1.52
CA GLU A 102 -10.04 -7.92 0.09
C GLU A 102 -8.53 -8.08 -0.16
N VAL A 103 -7.67 -7.66 0.77
CA VAL A 103 -6.21 -7.85 0.62
C VAL A 103 -5.76 -9.29 0.86
N THR A 104 -6.46 -10.01 1.74
CA THR A 104 -6.14 -11.41 2.10
C THR A 104 -5.94 -12.35 0.90
N PRO A 105 -6.87 -12.45 -0.08
CA PRO A 105 -6.68 -13.32 -1.23
C PRO A 105 -5.50 -12.90 -2.13
N ILE A 106 -5.14 -11.61 -2.15
CA ILE A 106 -3.98 -11.11 -2.90
C ILE A 106 -2.70 -11.60 -2.24
N CYS A 107 -2.59 -11.45 -0.91
CA CYS A 107 -1.46 -11.96 -0.15
C CYS A 107 -1.31 -13.48 -0.32
N GLN A 108 -2.40 -14.24 -0.28
CA GLN A 108 -2.37 -15.70 -0.51
C GLN A 108 -1.91 -16.05 -1.93
N THR A 109 -2.37 -15.32 -2.94
CA THR A 109 -2.00 -15.57 -4.35
C THR A 109 -0.51 -15.33 -4.61
N HIS A 110 0.05 -14.28 -4.03
CA HIS A 110 1.44 -13.88 -4.24
C HIS A 110 2.40 -14.35 -3.14
N ASN A 111 1.91 -15.05 -2.11
CA ASN A 111 2.64 -15.31 -0.86
C ASN A 111 3.24 -14.03 -0.25
N SER A 112 2.48 -12.92 -0.28
CA SER A 112 2.90 -11.62 0.24
C SER A 112 2.74 -11.50 1.75
N LEU A 113 3.60 -10.69 2.36
CA LEU A 113 3.40 -10.18 3.70
C LEU A 113 2.39 -9.02 3.70
N LEU A 114 1.49 -8.99 4.69
CA LEU A 114 0.68 -7.81 4.97
C LEU A 114 1.39 -6.98 6.04
N LEU A 115 1.70 -5.72 5.73
CA LEU A 115 2.29 -4.76 6.66
C LEU A 115 1.23 -3.73 7.06
N THR A 116 0.96 -3.59 8.35
CA THR A 116 0.04 -2.58 8.89
C THR A 116 0.64 -1.97 10.16
N SER A 117 0.16 -0.79 10.53
CA SER A 117 0.47 -0.12 11.80
C SER A 117 -0.65 -0.23 12.83
N GLU A 118 -1.80 -0.82 12.48
CA GLU A 118 -2.97 -0.80 13.35
C GLU A 118 -2.90 -1.81 14.50
N SER A 119 -3.07 -1.28 15.72
CA SER A 119 -3.12 -2.09 16.94
C SER A 119 -4.29 -3.06 16.95
N ASP A 120 -5.41 -2.65 16.35
CA ASP A 120 -6.68 -3.37 16.43
C ASP A 120 -6.76 -4.52 15.40
N LEU A 121 -5.72 -4.72 14.58
CA LEU A 121 -5.62 -5.88 13.70
C LEU A 121 -5.69 -7.19 14.50
N TYR A 122 -5.08 -7.23 15.68
CA TYR A 122 -5.13 -8.42 16.53
C TYR A 122 -6.57 -8.78 16.90
N ASP A 123 -7.38 -7.79 17.26
CA ASP A 123 -8.78 -7.98 17.58
C ASP A 123 -9.55 -8.49 16.35
N PHE A 124 -9.31 -7.91 15.16
CA PHE A 124 -9.90 -8.43 13.92
C PHE A 124 -9.58 -9.90 13.67
N LEU A 125 -8.32 -10.30 13.86
CA LEU A 125 -7.88 -11.68 13.61
C LEU A 125 -8.37 -12.69 14.65
N THR A 126 -8.77 -12.22 15.84
CA THR A 126 -9.11 -13.08 16.99
C THR A 126 -10.57 -13.00 17.41
N ALA A 127 -11.36 -12.06 16.90
CA ALA A 127 -12.78 -11.87 17.21
C ALA A 127 -13.73 -12.93 16.64
N ASN A 128 -13.26 -14.18 16.46
CA ASN A 128 -14.10 -15.32 16.07
C ASN A 128 -15.07 -15.73 17.19
#